data_AF-A0A2P4S6K7-F1
#
_entry.id   AF-A0A2P4S6K7-F1
#
_cell.length_a   1.000
_cell.length_b   1.000
_cell.length_c   1.000
_cell.angle_alpha   90.00
_cell.angle_beta   90.00
_cell.angle_gamma   90.00
#
_symmetry.space_group_name_H-M   'P 1'
#
loop_
_entity.id
_entity.type
_entity.pdbx_description
1 polymer ?
#
loop_
_entity_poly.entity_id
_entity_poly.type
_entity_poly.pdbx_seq_one_letter_code
_entity_poly.pdbx_strand_id
1 'polypeptide(L)'
;MALPQCLPTENCFIRMKKDNPITVNERIDLACKTGVDYVYKVKVVATEETPSHDNYIMSILTVIKMGTDENPGGSNRTFVSHKQCRDALSLQKGQDYLVWGLASDLWVTGSR
;
A
#
# COMPACT_ATOMS: atom_id res chain seq x y z
N MET A 1 -22.57 -29.65 -5.01
CA MET A 1 -21.42 -28.88 -4.50
C MET A 1 -20.77 -28.21 -5.70
N ALA A 2 -21.10 -26.94 -5.96
CA ALA A 2 -20.46 -26.16 -7.00
C ALA A 2 -19.96 -24.89 -6.32
N LEU A 3 -18.65 -24.68 -6.37
CA LEU A 3 -17.98 -23.48 -5.89
C LEU A 3 -18.66 -22.26 -6.53
N PRO A 4 -19.09 -21.24 -5.76
CA PRO A 4 -19.62 -20.03 -6.35
C PRO A 4 -18.48 -19.30 -7.05
N GLN A 5 -18.56 -19.37 -8.37
CA GLN A 5 -18.18 -18.38 -9.37
C GLN A 5 -17.36 -17.19 -8.86
N CYS A 6 -16.18 -17.06 -9.47
CA CYS A 6 -15.35 -15.87 -9.53
C CYS A 6 -16.22 -14.61 -9.72
N LEU A 7 -16.15 -13.69 -8.76
CA LEU A 7 -16.59 -12.30 -8.88
C LEU A 7 -15.32 -11.42 -8.73
N PRO A 8 -15.24 -10.32 -9.47
CA PRO A 8 -14.03 -9.84 -10.16
C PRO A 8 -12.93 -9.39 -9.19
N THR A 9 -11.71 -9.87 -9.43
CA THR A 9 -10.47 -9.36 -8.82
C THR A 9 -10.11 -8.00 -9.44
N GLU A 10 -11.01 -7.03 -9.39
CA GLU A 10 -10.72 -5.68 -9.86
C GLU A 10 -10.58 -4.80 -8.61
N ASN A 11 -9.32 -4.38 -8.35
CA ASN A 11 -8.90 -3.37 -7.37
C ASN A 11 -8.35 -3.88 -6.02
N CYS A 12 -7.89 -5.13 -5.91
CA CYS A 12 -6.93 -5.46 -4.86
C CYS A 12 -5.56 -4.84 -5.19
N PHE A 13 -4.94 -4.13 -4.25
CA PHE A 13 -3.55 -3.73 -4.36
C PHE A 13 -2.67 -4.98 -4.46
N ILE A 14 -2.10 -5.22 -5.64
CA ILE A 14 -1.30 -6.41 -5.89
C ILE A 14 0.09 -6.19 -5.30
N ARG A 15 0.44 -6.97 -4.27
CA ARG A 15 1.83 -7.04 -3.83
C ARG A 15 2.64 -7.72 -4.93
N MET A 16 3.54 -6.99 -5.58
CA MET A 16 4.51 -7.59 -6.48
C MET A 16 5.50 -8.42 -5.67
N LYS A 17 5.19 -9.71 -5.47
CA LYS A 17 6.13 -10.70 -4.94
C LYS A 17 7.11 -11.05 -6.08
N LYS A 18 8.16 -10.24 -6.28
CA LYS A 18 9.28 -10.63 -7.14
C LYS A 18 10.21 -11.54 -6.34
N ASP A 19 10.49 -12.72 -6.88
CA ASP A 19 11.40 -13.72 -6.30
C ASP A 19 12.86 -13.24 -6.35
N ASN A 20 13.19 -12.44 -7.37
CA ASN A 20 14.48 -11.78 -7.50
C ASN A 20 14.50 -10.39 -6.86
N PRO A 21 15.64 -9.97 -6.27
CA PRO A 21 15.79 -8.62 -5.74
C PRO A 21 15.59 -7.60 -6.86
N ILE A 22 14.55 -6.77 -6.73
CA ILE A 22 14.28 -5.68 -7.68
C ILE A 22 15.48 -4.74 -7.66
N THR A 23 16.10 -4.56 -8.82
CA THR A 23 17.23 -3.64 -8.98
C THR A 23 16.79 -2.20 -8.71
N VAL A 24 17.72 -1.36 -8.27
CA VAL A 24 17.44 0.06 -7.97
C VAL A 24 16.84 0.76 -9.20
N ASN A 25 17.35 0.47 -10.40
CA ASN A 25 16.86 1.07 -11.63
C ASN A 25 15.43 0.65 -11.94
N GLU A 26 15.06 -0.63 -11.79
CA GLU A 26 13.67 -1.07 -11.97
C GLU A 26 12.71 -0.40 -10.98
N ARG A 27 13.15 -0.15 -9.73
CA ARG A 27 12.33 0.56 -8.74
C ARG A 27 12.12 2.02 -9.16
N ILE A 28 13.17 2.66 -9.68
CA ILE A 28 13.09 4.04 -10.18
C ILE A 28 12.17 4.10 -11.40
N ASP A 29 12.32 3.21 -12.37
CA ASP A 29 11.45 3.13 -13.55
C ASP A 29 9.98 2.99 -13.17
N LEU A 30 9.65 2.10 -12.23
CA LEU A 30 8.28 1.91 -11.75
C LEU A 30 7.75 3.13 -10.99
N ALA A 31 8.59 3.78 -10.18
CA ALA A 31 8.25 5.00 -9.43
C ALA A 31 8.09 6.25 -10.33
N CYS A 32 8.78 6.28 -11.47
CA CYS A 32 8.75 7.36 -12.45
C CYS A 32 7.68 7.16 -13.53
N LYS A 33 6.92 6.06 -13.50
CA LYS A 33 5.79 5.86 -14.42
C LYS A 33 4.74 6.95 -14.24
N THR A 34 4.18 7.39 -15.37
CA THR A 34 3.06 8.33 -15.43
C THR A 34 1.88 7.78 -14.64
N GLY A 35 1.49 8.48 -13.57
CA GLY A 35 0.43 8.07 -12.64
C GLY A 35 0.91 8.06 -11.19
N VAL A 36 2.13 7.58 -10.90
CA VAL A 36 2.62 7.48 -9.53
C VAL A 36 2.87 8.89 -8.95
N ASP A 37 2.11 9.27 -7.93
CA ASP A 37 2.23 10.58 -7.28
C ASP A 37 3.26 10.54 -6.13
N TYR A 38 3.16 9.52 -5.28
CA TYR A 38 4.00 9.38 -4.10
C TYR A 38 4.68 8.03 -4.01
N VAL A 39 5.86 8.01 -3.38
CA VAL A 39 6.62 6.78 -3.09
C VAL A 39 7.23 6.87 -1.70
N TYR A 40 6.82 5.96 -0.82
CA TYR A 40 7.21 5.93 0.59
C TYR A 40 7.80 4.57 0.96
N LYS A 41 8.87 4.61 1.76
CA LYS A 41 9.30 3.45 2.55
C LYS A 41 8.55 3.48 3.87
N VAL A 42 7.82 2.43 4.15
CA VAL A 42 6.95 2.34 5.33
C VAL A 42 7.26 1.09 6.14
N LYS A 43 6.91 1.11 7.42
CA LYS A 43 7.00 -0.06 8.31
C LYS A 43 5.62 -0.35 8.89
N VAL A 44 5.17 -1.60 8.83
CA VAL A 44 3.88 -1.98 9.43
C VAL A 44 4.04 -2.00 10.94
N VAL A 45 3.37 -1.10 11.63
CA VAL A 45 3.40 -0.98 13.11
C VAL A 45 2.29 -1.83 13.73
N ALA A 46 1.10 -1.80 13.14
CA ALA A 46 -0.04 -2.58 13.62
C ALA A 46 -0.99 -2.91 12.46
N THR A 47 -1.81 -3.93 12.69
CA THR A 47 -2.87 -4.35 11.78
C THR A 47 -4.13 -4.56 12.60
N GLU A 48 -5.22 -3.92 12.20
CA GLU A 48 -6.54 -4.09 12.80
C GLU A 48 -7.45 -4.77 11.79
N GLU A 49 -7.86 -5.99 12.11
CA GLU A 49 -8.68 -6.82 11.23
C GLU A 49 -10.16 -6.59 11.55
N THR A 50 -10.93 -6.13 10.58
CA THR A 50 -12.38 -5.94 10.72
C THR A 50 -13.14 -6.92 9.83
N PRO A 51 -14.44 -7.16 10.05
CA PRO A 51 -15.19 -8.13 9.25
C PRO A 51 -15.29 -7.78 7.76
N SER A 52 -15.15 -6.50 7.39
CA SER A 52 -15.22 -6.02 6.00
C SER A 52 -13.88 -5.57 5.43
N HIS A 53 -13.03 -4.93 6.23
CA HIS A 53 -11.76 -4.34 5.81
C HIS A 53 -10.64 -4.58 6.82
N ASP A 54 -9.39 -4.47 6.38
CA ASP A 54 -8.21 -4.54 7.21
C ASP A 54 -7.53 -3.17 7.21
N ASN A 55 -7.27 -2.64 8.41
CA ASN A 55 -6.55 -1.39 8.58
C ASN A 55 -5.09 -1.72 8.94
N TYR A 56 -4.18 -1.36 8.05
CA TYR A 56 -2.74 -1.49 8.28
C TYR A 56 -2.18 -0.15 8.70
N ILE A 57 -1.79 -0.03 9.96
CA ILE A 57 -1.14 1.16 10.49
C ILE A 57 0.34 1.07 10.13
N MET A 58 0.77 1.93 9.22
CA MET A 58 2.12 1.97 8.69
C MET A 58 2.81 3.28 9.09
N SER A 59 4.06 3.21 9.52
CA SER A 59 4.87 4.39 9.81
C SER A 59 5.75 4.73 8.61
N ILE A 60 5.74 5.98 8.16
CA ILE A 60 6.56 6.43 7.03
C ILE A 60 7.99 6.67 7.52
N LEU A 61 8.89 5.78 7.14
CA LEU A 61 10.31 5.85 7.49
C LEU A 61 11.08 6.80 6.57
N THR A 62 10.77 6.79 5.28
CA THR A 62 11.50 7.58 4.28
C THR A 62 10.59 7.96 3.14
N VAL A 63 10.65 9.22 2.74
CA VAL A 63 9.97 9.73 1.56
C VAL A 63 10.96 9.68 0.40
N ILE A 64 10.67 8.83 -0.60
CA ILE A 64 11.52 8.67 -1.79
C ILE A 64 11.05 9.63 -2.88
N LYS A 65 9.74 9.77 -3.04
CA LYS A 65 9.11 10.76 -3.91
C LYS A 65 8.05 11.49 -3.10
N MET A 66 8.25 12.80 -2.93
CA MET A 66 7.20 13.66 -2.40
C MET A 66 6.14 13.83 -3.48
N GLY A 67 4.89 13.51 -3.13
CA GLY A 67 3.72 13.80 -3.97
C GLY A 67 3.08 15.11 -3.53
N THR A 68 1.75 15.15 -3.57
CA THR A 68 0.95 16.30 -3.15
C THR A 68 0.79 16.42 -1.62
N ASP A 69 1.23 15.42 -0.86
CA ASP A 69 1.08 15.33 0.60
C ASP A 69 2.18 16.15 1.32
N GLU A 70 1.79 17.19 2.06
CA GLU A 70 2.73 18.01 2.83
C GLU A 70 3.22 17.25 4.08
N ASN A 71 4.53 16.96 4.10
CA ASN A 71 5.27 16.43 5.24
C ASN A 71 4.80 15.07 5.83
N PRO A 72 4.79 13.98 5.03
CA PRO A 72 4.40 12.65 5.51
C PRO A 72 5.46 11.94 6.37
N GLY A 73 6.69 12.47 6.44
CA GLY A 73 7.82 11.83 7.14
C GLY A 73 7.60 11.72 8.65
N GLY A 74 7.75 10.52 9.21
CA GLY A 74 7.65 10.28 10.65
C GLY A 74 6.21 10.19 11.19
N SER A 75 5.21 10.32 10.32
CA SER A 75 3.80 10.15 10.69
C SER A 75 3.33 8.72 10.44
N ASN A 76 2.34 8.28 11.23
CA ASN A 76 1.64 7.03 10.98
C ASN A 76 0.50 7.29 9.98
N ARG A 77 0.42 6.45 8.95
CA ARG A 77 -0.68 6.43 7.99
C ARG A 77 -1.43 5.11 8.11
N THR A 78 -2.74 5.18 8.02
CA THR A 78 -3.60 4.00 7.98
C THR A 78 -3.89 3.66 6.53
N PHE A 79 -3.55 2.44 6.13
CA PHE A 79 -3.87 1.89 4.83
C PHE A 79 -5.03 0.91 4.97
N VAL A 80 -6.12 1.17 4.25
CA VAL A 80 -7.33 0.34 4.33
C VAL A 80 -7.37 -0.59 3.12
N SER A 81 -7.54 -1.89 3.38
CA SER A 81 -7.72 -2.89 2.34
C SER A 81 -9.00 -3.67 2.57
N HIS A 82 -9.64 -4.17 1.51
CA HIS A 82 -10.69 -5.15 1.66
C HIS A 82 -10.14 -6.46 2.24
N LYS A 83 -10.94 -7.12 3.08
CA LYS A 83 -10.61 -8.44 3.65
C LYS A 83 -10.30 -9.48 2.58
N GLN A 84 -10.95 -9.40 1.43
CA GLN A 84 -10.72 -10.30 0.28
C GLN A 84 -9.29 -10.20 -0.28
N CYS A 85 -8.61 -9.06 -0.07
CA CYS A 85 -7.25 -8.82 -0.53
C CYS A 85 -6.18 -9.17 0.53
N ARG A 86 -6.59 -9.64 1.72
CA ARG A 86 -5.68 -9.99 2.83
C ARG A 86 -4.61 -10.98 2.39
N ASP A 87 -5.03 -12.03 1.67
CA ASP A 87 -4.12 -13.08 1.20
C ASP A 87 -3.18 -12.58 0.08
N ALA A 88 -3.65 -11.66 -0.77
CA ALA A 88 -2.85 -11.07 -1.84
C ALA A 88 -1.76 -10.14 -1.29
N LEU A 89 -2.08 -9.32 -0.28
CA LEU A 89 -1.17 -8.37 0.35
C LEU A 89 -0.21 -9.06 1.33
N SER A 90 -0.67 -10.04 2.11
CA SER A 90 0.08 -10.77 3.15
C SER A 90 1.05 -9.89 3.96
N LEU A 91 0.65 -8.67 4.34
CA LEU A 91 1.52 -7.71 5.05
C LEU A 91 1.80 -8.17 6.47
N GLN A 92 3.06 -8.10 6.90
CA GLN A 92 3.50 -8.56 8.21
C GLN A 92 3.93 -7.40 9.10
N LYS A 93 3.48 -7.42 10.36
CA LYS A 93 3.89 -6.45 11.38
C LYS A 93 5.40 -6.51 11.60
N GLY A 94 6.02 -5.34 11.69
CA GLY A 94 7.45 -5.18 11.92
C GLY A 94 8.31 -5.22 10.65
N GLN A 95 7.72 -5.52 9.49
CA GLN A 95 8.43 -5.58 8.22
C GLN A 95 8.35 -4.23 7.48
N ASP A 96 9.44 -3.91 6.77
CA ASP A 96 9.55 -2.74 5.91
C ASP A 96 8.99 -3.05 4.51
N TYR A 97 8.20 -2.13 3.96
CA TYR A 97 7.63 -2.23 2.62
C TYR A 97 7.84 -0.92 1.83
N LEU A 98 7.88 -1.06 0.50
CA LEU A 98 7.85 0.06 -0.42
C LEU A 98 6.42 0.21 -0.93
N VAL A 99 5.83 1.38 -0.73
CA VAL A 99 4.46 1.70 -1.16
C VAL A 99 4.53 2.87 -2.13
N TRP A 100 3.80 2.75 -3.22
CA TRP A 100 3.60 3.82 -4.20
C TRP A 100 2.14 3.81 -4.64
N GLY A 101 1.61 4.98 -4.98
CA GLY A 101 0.21 5.15 -5.36
C GLY A 101 -0.04 6.41 -6.15
N LEU A 102 -1.30 6.59 -6.55
CA LEU A 102 -1.78 7.78 -7.24
C LEU A 102 -2.25 8.81 -6.21
N ALA A 103 -2.29 10.10 -6.57
CA ALA A 103 -2.84 11.13 -5.67
C ALA A 103 -4.30 10.84 -5.26
N SER A 104 -5.08 10.17 -6.12
CA SER A 104 -6.46 9.75 -5.85
C SER A 104 -6.60 8.71 -4.74
N ASP A 105 -5.52 8.00 -4.40
CA ASP A 105 -5.50 7.00 -3.33
C ASP A 105 -5.35 7.65 -1.93
N LEU A 106 -5.03 8.95 -1.87
CA LEU A 106 -4.91 9.69 -0.63
C LEU A 106 -6.29 10.18 -0.17
N TRP A 107 -6.80 9.56 0.90
CA TRP A 107 -8.06 9.95 1.50
C TRP A 107 -7.76 10.84 2.70
N VAL A 108 -8.08 12.12 2.58
CA VAL A 108 -7.96 13.05 3.71
C VAL A 108 -9.10 12.74 4.68
N THR A 109 -8.83 11.96 5.73
CA THR A 109 -9.70 11.88 6.91
C THR A 109 -9.57 13.20 7.69
N GLY A 110 -10.11 14.26 7.13
CA GLY A 110 -9.95 15.63 7.61
C GLY A 110 -10.91 16.56 6.88
N SER A 111 -12.20 16.23 6.90
CA SER A 111 -13.26 17.19 6.63
C SER A 111 -13.91 17.55 7.95
N ARG A 112 -13.58 18.76 8.43
CA ARG A 112 -14.39 19.67 9.26
C ARG A 112 -15.22 19.10 10.41
#